data_AF-A0A410WWG5-F1
#
_entry.id   AF-A0A410WWG5-F1
#
_cell.length_a   1.000
_cell.length_b   1.000
_cell.length_c   1.000
_cell.angle_alpha   90.00
_cell.angle_beta   90.00
_cell.angle_gamma   90.00
#
_symmetry.space_group_name_H-M   'P 1'
#
loop_
_entity.id
_entity.type
_entity.pdbx_description
1 polymer ?
#
loop_
_entity_poly.entity_id
_entity_poly.type
_entity_poly.pdbx_seq_one_letter_code
_entity_poly.pdbx_strand_id
1 'polypeptide(L)'
;MELKVCVECGSKQLSPIMDTIEQTVEGKTLVIENIPAVQCDSCKEIYHSSKASQYIDKQIEVFKAEGFENKLREVTKEKGLTQEQLGQLLGGLTKQRVSQIFKDNNLDVKTMYKLSKVIDEPIENLFTFNRVVEKDNRFYIVHKD
;
A
#
# COMPACT_ATOMS: atom_id res chain seq x y z
N MET A 1 -2.06 -2.51 -18.33
CA MET A 1 -1.53 -3.28 -19.46
C MET A 1 -2.50 -4.42 -19.69
N GLU A 2 -3.15 -4.47 -20.84
CA GLU A 2 -4.02 -5.61 -21.20
C GLU A 2 -3.16 -6.64 -21.92
N LEU A 3 -2.79 -7.71 -21.22
CA LEU A 3 -2.05 -8.81 -21.80
C LEU A 3 -2.99 -9.57 -22.75
N LYS A 4 -2.63 -9.67 -24.04
CA LYS A 4 -3.45 -10.37 -25.06
C LYS A 4 -3.04 -11.82 -25.29
N VAL A 5 -1.82 -12.17 -24.87
CA VAL A 5 -1.19 -13.47 -25.09
C VAL A 5 -0.26 -13.76 -23.91
N CYS A 6 -0.24 -15.00 -23.43
CA CYS A 6 0.73 -15.48 -22.47
C CYS A 6 2.14 -15.37 -23.05
N VAL A 7 3.05 -14.73 -22.31
CA VAL A 7 4.45 -14.53 -22.72
C VAL A 7 5.22 -15.85 -22.70
N GLU A 8 4.83 -16.80 -21.84
CA GLU A 8 5.57 -18.06 -21.68
C GLU A 8 5.19 -19.15 -22.68
N CYS A 9 3.90 -19.34 -22.95
CA CYS A 9 3.44 -20.42 -23.84
C CYS A 9 2.76 -19.94 -25.13
N GLY A 10 2.58 -18.63 -25.32
CA GLY A 10 1.92 -18.07 -26.50
C GLY A 10 0.41 -18.29 -26.55
N SER A 11 -0.21 -18.86 -25.52
CA SER A 11 -1.67 -19.05 -25.45
C SER A 11 -2.42 -17.72 -25.35
N LYS A 12 -3.59 -17.65 -25.97
CA LYS A 12 -4.51 -16.49 -25.86
C LYS A 12 -5.55 -16.65 -24.75
N GLN A 13 -5.57 -17.80 -24.09
CA GLN A 13 -6.51 -18.12 -23.01
C GLN A 13 -5.95 -17.58 -21.70
N LEU A 14 -6.49 -16.43 -21.30
CA LEU A 14 -6.10 -15.67 -20.12
C LEU A 14 -7.37 -15.35 -19.32
N SER A 15 -7.36 -15.70 -18.03
CA SER A 15 -8.50 -15.51 -17.13
C SER A 15 -8.11 -14.57 -15.98
N PRO A 16 -8.96 -13.59 -15.62
CA PRO A 16 -8.74 -12.79 -14.42
C PRO A 16 -8.92 -13.66 -13.17
N ILE A 17 -8.04 -13.51 -12.20
CA ILE A 17 -8.09 -14.21 -10.91
C ILE A 17 -7.79 -13.26 -9.76
N MET A 18 -8.16 -13.68 -8.55
CA MET A 18 -7.71 -13.08 -7.31
C MET A 18 -6.61 -13.98 -6.74
N ASP A 19 -5.38 -13.55 -6.89
CA ASP A 19 -4.20 -14.30 -6.50
C ASP A 19 -3.87 -14.09 -5.01
N THR A 20 -3.12 -15.03 -4.45
CA THR A 20 -2.58 -14.96 -3.09
C THR A 20 -1.11 -15.34 -3.14
N ILE A 21 -0.26 -14.46 -2.60
CA ILE A 21 1.19 -14.69 -2.56
C ILE A 21 1.68 -14.75 -1.12
N GLU A 22 2.76 -15.52 -0.92
CA GLU A 22 3.53 -15.53 0.32
C GLU A 22 4.84 -14.77 0.10
N GLN A 23 5.19 -13.88 1.02
CA GLN A 23 6.43 -13.09 0.98
C GLN A 23 7.17 -13.21 2.29
N THR A 24 8.46 -13.55 2.23
CA THR A 24 9.32 -13.58 3.42
C THR A 24 9.81 -12.17 3.72
N VAL A 25 9.37 -11.61 4.84
CA VAL A 25 9.75 -10.28 5.32
C VAL A 25 10.36 -10.42 6.71
N GLU A 26 11.65 -10.10 6.84
CA GLU A 26 12.38 -10.14 8.12
C GLU A 26 12.29 -11.52 8.84
N GLY A 27 12.30 -12.60 8.04
CA GLY A 27 12.21 -13.98 8.53
C GLY A 27 10.80 -14.46 8.88
N LYS A 28 9.78 -13.62 8.67
CA LYS A 28 8.36 -13.96 8.83
C LYS A 28 7.67 -14.12 7.47
N THR A 29 6.71 -15.02 7.37
CA THR A 29 5.92 -15.22 6.15
C THR A 29 4.67 -14.34 6.18
N LEU A 30 4.64 -13.28 5.36
CA LEU A 30 3.46 -12.46 5.11
C LEU A 30 2.63 -13.07 3.98
N VAL A 31 1.35 -13.26 4.21
CA VAL A 31 0.37 -13.69 3.20
C VAL A 31 -0.39 -12.46 2.71
N ILE A 32 -0.35 -12.23 1.41
CA ILE A 32 -1.04 -11.11 0.76
C ILE A 32 -2.12 -11.68 -0.13
N GLU A 33 -3.36 -11.47 0.26
CA GLU A 33 -4.55 -12.00 -0.41
C GLU A 33 -5.19 -10.94 -1.32
N ASN A 34 -6.11 -11.43 -2.16
CA ASN A 34 -6.98 -10.60 -3.01
C ASN A 34 -6.21 -9.72 -4.01
N ILE A 35 -5.12 -10.24 -4.59
CA ILE A 35 -4.32 -9.51 -5.56
C ILE A 35 -4.93 -9.70 -6.95
N PRO A 36 -5.38 -8.64 -7.65
CA PRO A 36 -5.89 -8.78 -9.00
C PRO A 36 -4.78 -9.20 -9.97
N ALA A 37 -4.94 -10.35 -10.60
CA ALA A 37 -3.97 -10.90 -11.54
C ALA A 37 -4.65 -11.53 -12.77
N VAL A 38 -3.85 -11.86 -13.77
CA VAL A 38 -4.28 -12.59 -14.96
C VAL A 38 -3.51 -13.90 -15.03
N GLN A 39 -4.20 -15.03 -15.08
CA GLN A 39 -3.59 -16.35 -15.20
C GLN A 39 -3.76 -16.90 -16.61
N CYS A 40 -2.71 -17.53 -17.15
CA CYS A 40 -2.84 -18.33 -18.36
C CYS A 40 -3.52 -19.67 -18.09
N ASP A 41 -4.60 -19.96 -18.81
CA ASP A 41 -5.35 -21.20 -18.61
C ASP A 41 -4.55 -22.45 -19.03
N SER A 42 -3.60 -22.28 -19.96
CA SER A 42 -2.79 -23.36 -20.54
C SER A 42 -1.57 -23.74 -19.71
N CYS A 43 -0.73 -22.78 -19.31
CA CYS A 43 0.51 -23.05 -18.57
C CYS A 43 0.47 -22.63 -17.08
N LYS A 44 -0.63 -22.00 -16.64
CA LYS A 44 -0.84 -21.51 -15.27
C LYS A 44 0.04 -20.36 -14.81
N GLU A 45 0.81 -19.76 -15.72
CA GLU A 45 1.58 -18.54 -15.44
C GLU A 45 0.67 -17.39 -14.97
N ILE A 46 1.09 -16.65 -13.95
CA ILE A 46 0.33 -15.56 -13.33
C ILE A 46 1.03 -14.24 -13.58
N TYR A 47 0.27 -13.27 -14.08
CA TYR A 47 0.75 -11.92 -14.39
C TYR A 47 0.08 -10.89 -13.48
N HIS A 48 0.88 -10.16 -12.71
CA HIS A 48 0.43 -9.03 -11.92
C HIS A 48 0.58 -7.73 -12.71
N SER A 49 -0.44 -6.87 -12.63
CA SER A 49 -0.36 -5.52 -13.20
C SER A 49 0.54 -4.61 -12.35
N SER A 50 1.00 -3.49 -12.90
CA SER A 50 1.75 -2.49 -12.11
C SER A 50 0.97 -2.01 -10.87
N LYS A 51 -0.37 -1.95 -10.92
CA LYS A 51 -1.20 -1.64 -9.76
C LYS A 51 -1.19 -2.75 -8.72
N ALA A 52 -1.20 -4.01 -9.15
CA ALA A 52 -1.09 -5.16 -8.27
C ALA A 52 0.29 -5.23 -7.59
N SER A 53 1.37 -4.95 -8.32
CA SER A 53 2.71 -4.83 -7.73
C SER A 53 2.78 -3.71 -6.69
N GLN A 54 2.23 -2.53 -6.98
CA GLN A 54 2.16 -1.43 -6.02
C GLN A 54 1.36 -1.81 -4.77
N TYR A 55 0.27 -2.57 -4.93
CA TYR A 55 -0.49 -3.09 -3.80
C TYR A 55 0.35 -4.05 -2.94
N ILE A 56 1.06 -4.99 -3.56
CA ILE A 56 1.96 -5.93 -2.86
C ILE A 56 3.02 -5.17 -2.06
N ASP A 57 3.71 -4.21 -2.70
CA ASP A 57 4.75 -3.40 -2.05
C ASP A 57 4.18 -2.64 -0.85
N LYS A 58 2.98 -2.06 -1.01
CA LYS A 58 2.28 -1.35 0.07
C LYS A 58 1.95 -2.26 1.25
N GLN A 59 1.48 -3.49 1.00
CA GLN A 59 1.21 -4.46 2.07
C GLN A 59 2.48 -4.85 2.83
N ILE A 60 3.61 -5.00 2.13
CA ILE A 60 4.91 -5.24 2.77
C ILE A 60 5.32 -4.06 3.65
N GLU A 61 5.14 -2.82 3.19
CA GLU A 61 5.44 -1.62 3.98
C GLU A 61 4.56 -1.53 5.24
N VAL A 62 3.26 -1.79 5.11
CA VAL A 62 2.33 -1.83 6.24
C VAL A 62 2.71 -2.93 7.23
N PHE A 63 3.11 -4.11 6.76
CA PHE A 63 3.57 -5.19 7.63
C PHE A 63 4.83 -4.80 8.42
N LYS A 64 5.83 -4.21 7.75
CA LYS A 64 7.05 -3.71 8.39
C LYS A 64 6.76 -2.59 9.42
N ALA A 65 5.68 -1.86 9.21
CA ALA A 65 5.20 -0.82 10.11
C ALA A 65 4.23 -1.35 11.18
N GLU A 66 4.21 -2.67 11.43
CA GLU A 66 3.34 -3.32 12.42
C GLU A 66 1.84 -3.00 12.24
N GLY A 67 1.42 -2.85 10.98
CA GLY A 67 0.04 -2.55 10.60
C GLY A 67 -0.26 -1.06 10.42
N PHE A 68 0.66 -0.17 10.77
CA PHE A 68 0.49 1.25 10.53
C PHE A 68 0.59 1.60 9.04
N GLU A 69 -0.35 2.42 8.57
CA GLU A 69 -0.40 2.89 7.19
C GLU A 69 -0.55 4.42 7.15
N ASN A 70 0.34 5.06 6.40
CA ASN A 70 0.38 6.50 6.21
C ASN A 70 -0.14 6.88 4.82
N LYS A 71 -1.43 7.26 4.74
CA LYS A 71 -2.13 7.63 3.50
C LYS A 71 -1.97 9.10 3.14
N LEU A 72 -1.19 9.85 3.91
CA LEU A 72 -1.07 11.30 3.80
C LEU A 72 -0.71 11.77 2.38
N ARG A 73 0.20 11.05 1.70
CA ARG A 73 0.61 11.38 0.34
C ARG A 73 -0.51 11.17 -0.69
N GLU A 74 -1.32 10.14 -0.50
CA GLU A 74 -2.44 9.80 -1.38
C GLU A 74 -3.54 10.85 -1.24
N VAL A 75 -3.96 11.10 0.00
CA VAL A 75 -5.01 12.08 0.33
C VAL A 75 -4.61 13.51 -0.07
N THR A 76 -3.37 13.93 0.18
CA THR A 76 -2.92 15.28 -0.21
C THR A 76 -2.91 15.47 -1.72
N LYS A 77 -2.52 14.43 -2.47
CA LYS A 77 -2.57 14.44 -3.93
C LYS A 77 -4.01 14.54 -4.44
N GLU A 78 -4.96 13.82 -3.85
CA GLU A 78 -6.38 13.87 -4.20
C GLU A 78 -7.00 15.26 -3.93
N LYS A 79 -6.56 15.92 -2.85
CA LYS A 79 -6.94 17.30 -2.54
C LYS A 79 -6.22 18.36 -3.37
N GLY A 80 -5.33 17.96 -4.29
CA GLY A 80 -4.56 18.88 -5.13
C GLY A 80 -3.51 19.71 -4.37
N LEU A 81 -3.10 19.26 -3.17
CA LEU A 81 -2.10 19.96 -2.36
C LEU A 81 -0.69 19.54 -2.76
N THR A 82 0.17 20.53 -3.02
CA THR A 82 1.60 20.28 -3.24
C THR A 82 2.35 20.12 -1.93
N GLN A 83 3.51 19.46 -1.96
CA GLN A 83 4.40 19.36 -0.79
C GLN A 83 4.84 20.74 -0.29
N GLU A 84 4.97 21.74 -1.17
CA GLU A 84 5.31 23.11 -0.77
C GLU A 84 4.17 23.73 0.05
N GLN A 85 2.94 23.62 -0.45
CA GLN A 85 1.76 24.14 0.24
C GLN A 85 1.60 23.48 1.61
N LEU A 86 1.74 22.15 1.66
CA LEU A 86 1.68 21.43 2.93
C LEU A 86 2.81 21.85 3.88
N GLY A 87 4.02 22.06 3.37
CA GLY A 87 5.14 22.57 4.14
C GLY A 87 4.84 23.94 4.76
N GLN A 88 4.27 24.87 3.98
CA GLN A 88 3.84 26.18 4.46
C GLN A 88 2.80 26.06 5.57
N LEU A 89 1.74 25.26 5.35
CA LEU A 89 0.68 25.07 6.34
C LEU A 89 1.17 24.42 7.64
N LEU A 90 2.23 23.62 7.58
CA LEU A 90 2.84 22.98 8.76
C LEU A 90 3.79 23.89 9.55
N GLY A 91 3.89 25.17 9.17
CA GLY A 91 4.77 26.15 9.81
C GLY A 91 6.09 26.36 9.07
N GLY A 92 6.06 26.32 7.73
CA GLY A 92 7.23 26.61 6.89
C GLY A 92 8.23 25.44 6.76
N LEU A 93 7.76 24.19 6.82
CA LEU A 93 8.61 23.03 6.61
C LEU A 93 9.12 22.95 5.16
N THR A 94 10.33 22.41 4.99
CA THR A 94 10.92 22.18 3.67
C THR A 94 10.24 21.01 2.95
N LYS A 95 10.31 20.97 1.61
CA LYS A 95 9.87 19.80 0.80
C LYS A 95 10.47 18.49 1.31
N GLN A 96 11.75 18.51 1.68
CA GLN A 96 12.45 17.34 2.19
C GLN A 96 11.81 16.85 3.49
N ARG A 97 11.47 17.76 4.40
CA ARG A 97 10.81 17.40 5.66
C ARG A 97 9.40 16.84 5.43
N VAL A 98 8.65 17.42 4.49
CA VAL A 98 7.33 16.89 4.09
C VAL A 98 7.46 15.50 3.46
N SER A 99 8.46 15.29 2.60
CA SER A 99 8.74 13.99 1.98
C SER A 99 9.13 12.92 3.03
N GLN A 100 9.85 13.30 4.09
CA GLN A 100 10.13 12.42 5.23
C GLN A 100 8.85 12.05 5.97
N ILE A 101 7.98 13.02 6.28
CA ILE A 101 6.69 12.77 6.94
C ILE A 101 5.82 11.81 6.11
N PHE A 102 5.85 11.89 4.78
CA PHE A 102 5.11 10.99 3.89
C PHE A 102 5.61 9.55 3.92
N LYS A 103 6.82 9.30 4.40
CA LYS A 103 7.45 7.97 4.50
C LYS A 103 7.62 7.50 5.93
N ASP A 104 7.22 8.32 6.89
CA ASP A 104 7.41 8.03 8.29
C ASP A 104 6.31 7.07 8.75
N ASN A 105 6.74 5.90 9.20
CA ASN A 105 5.90 4.81 9.70
C ASN A 105 5.75 4.85 11.23
N ASN A 106 6.29 5.87 11.89
CA ASN A 106 6.27 6.01 13.34
C ASN A 106 6.05 7.48 13.75
N LEU A 107 5.07 8.13 13.12
CA LEU A 107 4.67 9.49 13.48
C LEU A 107 4.05 9.52 14.88
N ASP A 108 4.32 10.56 15.65
CA ASP A 108 3.65 10.76 16.93
C ASP A 108 2.22 11.28 16.74
N VAL A 109 1.33 10.96 17.69
CA VAL A 109 -0.09 11.32 17.65
C VAL A 109 -0.32 12.83 17.53
N LYS A 110 0.54 13.65 18.14
CA LYS A 110 0.42 15.12 18.08
C LYS A 110 0.71 15.61 16.67
N THR A 111 1.71 15.05 16.00
CA THR A 111 2.01 15.33 14.59
C THR A 111 0.86 14.88 13.68
N MET A 112 0.34 13.65 13.87
CA MET A 112 -0.81 13.15 13.11
C MET A 112 -2.04 14.06 13.27
N TYR A 113 -2.36 14.46 14.50
CA TYR A 113 -3.47 15.36 14.78
C TYR A 113 -3.28 16.73 14.13
N LYS A 114 -2.07 17.30 14.19
CA LYS A 114 -1.76 18.56 13.49
C LYS A 114 -1.97 18.45 11.99
N LEU A 115 -1.53 17.34 11.38
CA LEU A 115 -1.71 17.06 9.94
C LEU A 115 -3.19 16.96 9.57
N SER A 116 -4.00 16.26 10.37
CA SER A 116 -5.45 16.15 10.18
C SER A 116 -6.14 17.52 10.12
N LYS A 117 -5.74 18.44 11.00
CA LYS A 117 -6.27 19.81 11.03
C LYS A 117 -5.82 20.67 9.87
N VAL A 118 -4.57 20.51 9.43
CA VAL A 118 -4.00 21.27 8.31
C VAL A 118 -4.61 20.85 6.97
N ILE A 119 -4.88 19.56 6.79
CA ILE A 119 -5.40 18.99 5.54
C ILE A 119 -6.94 18.99 5.50
N ASP A 120 -7.55 19.35 6.64
CA ASP A 120 -9.00 19.32 6.85
C ASP A 120 -9.57 17.94 6.51
N GLU A 121 -9.01 16.91 7.15
CA GLU A 121 -9.39 15.52 6.93
C GLU A 121 -9.39 14.76 8.27
N PRO A 122 -10.37 13.88 8.54
CA PRO A 122 -10.33 13.01 9.71
C PRO A 122 -9.02 12.23 9.80
N ILE A 123 -8.51 12.07 11.03
CA ILE A 123 -7.20 11.45 11.28
C ILE A 123 -7.17 10.00 10.77
N GLU A 124 -8.29 9.29 10.87
CA GLU A 124 -8.51 7.92 10.41
C GLU A 124 -8.44 7.75 8.88
N ASN A 125 -8.71 8.81 8.12
CA ASN A 125 -8.60 8.80 6.66
C ASN A 125 -7.14 9.04 6.22
N LEU A 126 -6.34 9.70 7.06
CA LEU A 126 -4.91 9.93 6.81
C LEU A 126 -4.02 8.81 7.33
N PHE A 127 -4.41 8.18 8.43
CA PHE A 127 -3.62 7.20 9.15
C PHE A 127 -4.50 6.02 9.54
N THR A 128 -4.10 4.82 9.14
CA THR A 128 -4.84 3.59 9.45
C THR A 128 -3.95 2.64 10.26
N PHE A 129 -4.54 1.98 11.24
CA PHE A 129 -3.89 0.91 12.01
C PHE A 129 -4.59 -0.39 11.67
N ASN A 130 -4.00 -1.12 10.73
CA ASN A 130 -4.46 -2.45 10.32
C ASN A 130 -4.03 -3.48 11.38
N ARG A 131 -4.83 -4.53 11.57
CA ARG A 131 -4.46 -5.60 12.49
C ARG A 131 -3.56 -6.59 11.76
N VAL A 132 -2.40 -6.87 12.33
CA VAL A 132 -1.55 -7.96 11.87
C VAL A 132 -1.87 -9.20 12.71
N VAL A 133 -2.32 -10.27 12.07
CA VAL A 133 -2.74 -11.52 12.73
C VAL A 133 -1.81 -12.64 12.32
N GLU A 134 -1.34 -13.41 13.30
CA GLU A 134 -0.57 -14.63 13.05
C GLU A 134 -1.49 -15.86 13.11
N LYS A 135 -1.35 -16.74 12.13
CA LYS A 135 -2.02 -18.04 12.06
C LYS A 135 -1.11 -19.04 11.38
N ASP A 136 -0.87 -20.19 12.00
CA ASP A 136 -0.06 -21.28 11.43
C ASP A 136 1.34 -20.80 10.93
N ASN A 137 2.03 -19.96 11.73
CA ASN A 137 3.31 -19.30 11.40
C ASN A 137 3.27 -18.38 10.16
N ARG A 138 2.08 -17.94 9.75
CA ARG A 138 1.86 -16.99 8.66
C ARG A 138 1.18 -15.74 9.20
N PHE A 139 1.56 -14.60 8.66
CA PHE A 139 1.04 -13.29 9.04
C PHE A 139 0.08 -12.76 7.99
N TYR A 140 -1.01 -12.16 8.45
CA TYR A 140 -2.08 -11.60 7.61
C TYR A 140 -2.36 -10.17 8.04
N ILE A 141 -2.58 -9.27 7.07
CA ILE A 141 -3.06 -7.91 7.33
C ILE A 141 -4.58 -7.92 7.21
N VAL A 142 -5.25 -7.69 8.32
CA VAL A 142 -6.71 -7.52 8.36
C VAL A 142 -7.02 -6.04 8.24
N HIS A 143 -7.53 -5.67 7.08
CA HIS A 143 -8.02 -4.33 6.82
C HIS A 143 -9.30 -4.07 7.62
N LYS A 144 -9.46 -2.84 8.10
CA LYS A 144 -10.68 -2.40 8.78
C LYS A 144 -11.72 -2.09 7.70
N ASP A 145 -12.88 -2.74 7.79
CA ASP A 145 -14.07 -2.46 6.96
C ASP A 145 -14.60 -1.03 7.20
#